data_AF-A5VJR6-F1
#
_entry.id   AF-A5VJR6-F1
#
_cell.length_a   1.000
_cell.length_b   1.000
_cell.length_c   1.000
_cell.angle_alpha   90.00
_cell.angle_beta   90.00
_cell.angle_gamma   90.00
#
_symmetry.space_group_name_H-M   'P 1'
#
loop_
_entity.id
_entity.type
_entity.pdbx_description
1 polymer ?
#
loop_
_entity_poly.entity_id
_entity_poly.type
_entity_poly.pdbx_seq_one_letter_code
_entity_poly.pdbx_strand_id
1 'polypeptide(L)'
;MNSIFEKYKRDESCDMAREWLSKYWYWRDEAEKKKITLGSPDFDGQPKAKTYDPDRRMIDWTNAQNEWRRRELVLKYIASKGDEHELYALILDNRFVHHHRSITEVRMKLNISERTFNRMQKEALWEAARIIPTNVLVEK
;
A
#
# COMPACT_ATOMS: atom_id res chain seq x y z
N MET A 1 -8.34 30.30 -2.27
CA MET A 1 -7.10 29.68 -1.75
C MET A 1 -6.75 28.58 -2.75
N ASN A 2 -5.83 28.84 -3.69
CA ASN A 2 -5.47 27.84 -4.68
C ASN A 2 -4.76 26.71 -3.93
N SER A 3 -5.41 25.55 -3.84
CA SER A 3 -4.81 24.39 -3.20
C SER A 3 -3.53 24.03 -3.95
N ILE A 4 -2.42 23.79 -3.24
CA ILE A 4 -1.12 23.37 -3.84
C ILE A 4 -1.27 22.12 -4.74
N PHE A 5 -2.41 21.42 -4.64
CA PHE A 5 -2.74 20.24 -5.41
C PHE A 5 -3.58 20.49 -6.67
N GLU A 6 -4.02 21.72 -6.95
CA GLU A 6 -4.83 22.06 -8.14
C GLU A 6 -4.09 21.83 -9.46
N LYS A 7 -2.75 21.79 -9.43
CA LYS A 7 -1.91 21.50 -10.60
C LYS A 7 -1.92 20.03 -11.02
N TYR A 8 -2.45 19.13 -10.20
CA TYR A 8 -2.47 17.71 -10.49
C TYR A 8 -3.80 17.26 -11.11
N LYS A 9 -3.71 16.25 -11.97
CA LYS A 9 -4.86 15.54 -12.54
C LYS A 9 -5.38 14.57 -11.50
N ARG A 10 -6.50 14.95 -10.88
CA ARG A 10 -7.09 14.24 -9.75
C ARG A 10 -7.41 12.78 -10.07
N ASP A 11 -8.05 12.52 -11.21
CA ASP A 11 -8.50 11.17 -11.56
C ASP A 11 -7.32 10.25 -11.87
N GLU A 12 -6.37 10.70 -12.70
CA GLU A 12 -5.13 9.95 -12.99
C GLU A 12 -4.33 9.66 -11.71
N SER A 13 -4.25 10.62 -10.78
CA SER A 13 -3.56 10.44 -9.50
C SER A 13 -4.27 9.43 -8.58
N CYS A 14 -5.62 9.40 -8.61
CA CYS A 14 -6.40 8.40 -7.88
C CYS A 14 -6.17 6.99 -8.44
N ASP A 15 -6.04 6.86 -9.76
CA ASP A 15 -5.73 5.59 -10.41
C ASP A 15 -4.33 5.09 -10.03
N MET A 16 -3.34 5.97 -10.04
CA MET A 16 -1.97 5.66 -9.59
C MET A 16 -1.95 5.24 -8.11
N ALA A 17 -2.70 5.95 -7.24
CA ALA A 17 -2.81 5.60 -5.83
C ALA A 17 -3.49 4.23 -5.62
N ARG A 18 -4.56 3.95 -6.37
CA ARG A 18 -5.24 2.65 -6.36
C ARG A 18 -4.30 1.53 -6.75
N GLU A 19 -3.54 1.69 -7.84
CA GLU A 19 -2.58 0.70 -8.29
C GLU A 19 -1.49 0.47 -7.24
N TRP A 20 -0.97 1.56 -6.67
CA TRP A 20 0.06 1.49 -5.63
C TRP A 20 -0.45 0.73 -4.40
N LEU A 21 -1.63 1.06 -3.88
CA LEU A 21 -2.25 0.37 -2.74
C LEU A 21 -2.47 -1.12 -3.04
N SER A 22 -2.93 -1.44 -4.25
CA SER A 22 -3.22 -2.81 -4.69
C SER A 22 -2.01 -3.74 -4.71
N LYS A 23 -0.79 -3.20 -4.72
CA LYS A 23 0.47 -3.97 -4.66
C LYS A 23 0.85 -4.43 -3.24
N TYR A 24 -0.02 -4.27 -2.23
CA TYR A 24 0.25 -4.69 -0.85
C TYR A 24 0.70 -6.16 -0.75
N TRP A 25 -0.14 -7.10 -1.22
CA TRP A 25 0.17 -8.52 -1.13
C TRP A 25 1.37 -8.91 -1.97
N TYR A 26 1.54 -8.30 -3.16
CA TYR A 26 2.74 -8.49 -3.97
C TYR A 26 4.02 -8.21 -3.17
N TRP A 27 4.09 -7.06 -2.48
CA TRP A 27 5.25 -6.70 -1.67
C TRP A 27 5.39 -7.56 -0.42
N ARG A 28 4.28 -7.99 0.17
CA ARG A 28 4.27 -8.89 1.32
C ARG A 28 4.80 -10.27 0.95
N ASP A 29 4.39 -10.82 -0.19
CA ASP A 29 4.86 -12.10 -0.73
C ASP A 29 6.33 -12.01 -1.14
N GLU A 30 6.75 -10.91 -1.77
CA GLU A 30 8.17 -10.66 -2.10
C GLU A 30 9.04 -10.58 -0.83
N ALA A 31 8.54 -9.97 0.25
CA ALA A 31 9.24 -9.93 1.52
C ALA A 31 9.32 -11.32 2.19
N GLU A 32 8.27 -12.14 2.13
CA GLU A 32 8.32 -13.49 2.69
C GLU A 32 9.24 -14.40 1.87
N LYS A 33 9.23 -14.30 0.54
CA LYS A 33 10.13 -15.05 -0.35
C LYS A 33 11.61 -14.72 -0.11
N LYS A 34 11.92 -13.44 0.15
CA LYS A 34 13.31 -12.97 0.36
C LYS A 34 13.78 -13.10 1.80
N LYS A 35 12.88 -13.48 2.72
CA LYS A 35 13.16 -13.63 4.14
C LYS A 35 14.44 -14.43 4.34
N ILE A 36 15.33 -13.84 5.13
CA ILE A 36 16.58 -14.47 5.48
C ILE A 36 16.25 -15.46 6.59
N THR A 37 16.20 -16.74 6.24
CA THR A 37 16.35 -17.81 7.23
C THR A 37 17.81 -17.80 7.65
N LEU A 38 18.10 -17.31 8.86
CA LEU A 38 19.35 -17.60 9.55
C LEU A 38 19.38 -19.10 9.80
N GLY A 39 19.87 -19.86 8.82
CA GLY A 39 20.29 -21.23 9.05
C GLY A 39 21.48 -21.19 10.00
N SER A 40 21.41 -21.95 11.09
CA SER A 40 22.60 -22.26 11.88
C SER A 40 23.69 -22.79 10.93
N PRO A 41 24.97 -22.45 11.14
CA PRO A 41 26.04 -22.92 10.27
C PRO A 41 26.03 -24.47 10.23
N ASP A 42 25.86 -25.06 9.05
CA ASP A 42 26.16 -26.47 8.86
C ASP A 42 27.67 -26.64 8.95
N PHE A 43 28.15 -27.33 10.00
CA PHE A 43 29.55 -27.62 10.28
C PHE A 43 30.15 -28.69 9.34
N ASP A 44 29.61 -28.83 8.12
CA ASP A 44 30.04 -29.85 7.16
C ASP A 44 31.17 -29.31 6.26
N GLY A 45 32.22 -28.78 6.91
CA GLY A 45 33.61 -28.67 6.45
C GLY A 45 33.98 -27.99 5.12
N GLN A 46 33.03 -27.62 4.25
CA GLN A 46 33.32 -27.01 2.96
C GLN A 46 32.23 -26.00 2.56
N PRO A 47 32.59 -24.77 2.18
CA PRO A 47 31.63 -23.81 1.66
C PRO A 47 31.14 -24.29 0.28
N LYS A 48 30.00 -24.99 0.24
CA LYS A 48 29.26 -25.33 -0.98
C LYS A 48 28.17 -24.28 -1.23
N ALA A 49 28.56 -23.03 -1.46
CA ALA A 49 27.60 -21.99 -1.82
C ALA A 49 28.08 -21.19 -3.03
N LYS A 50 27.20 -21.02 -4.02
CA LYS A 50 27.34 -19.93 -4.99
C LYS A 50 27.44 -18.63 -4.19
N THR A 51 28.49 -17.84 -4.44
CA THR A 51 28.71 -16.52 -3.84
C THR A 51 27.57 -15.57 -4.24
N TYR A 52 26.44 -15.68 -3.56
CA TYR A 52 25.41 -14.65 -3.57
C TYR A 52 25.78 -13.62 -2.52
N ASP A 53 25.84 -12.35 -2.95
CA ASP A 53 26.10 -11.20 -2.08
C ASP A 53 25.02 -11.11 -0.98
N PRO A 54 25.35 -11.45 0.28
CA PRO A 54 24.38 -11.48 1.38
C PRO A 54 23.82 -10.08 1.68
N ASP A 55 24.60 -9.02 1.44
CA ASP A 55 24.19 -7.63 1.68
C ASP A 55 23.07 -7.24 0.72
N ARG A 56 23.19 -7.65 -0.56
CA ARG A 56 22.15 -7.41 -1.55
C ARG A 56 20.82 -8.08 -1.18
N ARG A 57 20.86 -9.32 -0.68
CA ARG A 57 19.64 -10.03 -0.25
C ARG A 57 18.98 -9.35 0.96
N MET A 58 19.79 -8.85 1.89
CA MET A 58 19.30 -8.10 3.05
C MET A 58 18.66 -6.77 2.64
N ILE A 59 19.28 -6.05 1.71
CA ILE A 59 18.74 -4.81 1.14
C ILE A 59 17.40 -5.09 0.43
N ASP A 60 17.35 -6.11 -0.44
CA ASP A 60 16.15 -6.45 -1.20
C ASP A 60 14.98 -6.89 -0.30
N TRP A 61 15.28 -7.65 0.75
CA TRP A 61 14.29 -8.03 1.77
C TRP A 61 13.78 -6.82 2.54
N THR A 62 14.68 -5.94 2.98
CA THR A 62 14.32 -4.72 3.72
C THR A 62 13.48 -3.77 2.86
N ASN A 63 13.82 -3.62 1.58
CA ASN A 63 13.05 -2.82 0.63
C ASN A 63 11.64 -3.36 0.44
N ALA A 64 11.49 -4.68 0.23
CA ALA A 64 10.17 -5.31 0.11
C ALA A 64 9.35 -5.13 1.40
N GLN A 65 9.99 -5.24 2.57
CA GLN A 65 9.31 -4.98 3.85
C GLN A 65 8.81 -3.55 3.98
N ASN A 66 9.66 -2.59 3.63
CA ASN A 66 9.31 -1.18 3.68
C ASN A 66 8.14 -0.87 2.75
N GLU A 67 8.08 -1.47 1.57
CA GLU A 67 7.00 -1.24 0.63
C GLU A 67 5.62 -1.67 1.15
N TRP A 68 5.45 -2.89 1.68
CA TRP A 68 4.14 -3.29 2.21
C TRP A 68 3.77 -2.51 3.48
N ARG A 69 4.73 -2.22 4.38
CA ARG A 69 4.49 -1.43 5.60
C ARG A 69 4.09 0.01 5.29
N ARG A 70 4.65 0.63 4.25
CA ARG A 70 4.27 2.00 3.83
C ARG A 70 2.79 2.10 3.51
N ARG A 71 2.18 1.06 2.94
CA ARG A 71 0.73 1.03 2.65
C ARG A 71 -0.09 1.07 3.93
N GLU A 72 0.31 0.30 4.94
CA GLU A 72 -0.32 0.34 6.26
C GLU A 72 -0.15 1.70 6.94
N LEU A 73 1.03 2.32 6.81
CA LEU A 73 1.27 3.66 7.36
C LEU A 73 0.39 4.73 6.71
N VAL A 74 0.18 4.66 5.39
CA VAL A 74 -0.75 5.56 4.68
C VAL A 74 -2.17 5.42 5.25
N LEU A 75 -2.67 4.18 5.42
CA LEU A 75 -3.99 3.94 6.00
C LEU A 75 -4.09 4.46 7.44
N LYS A 76 -3.09 4.19 8.28
CA LYS A 76 -3.03 4.69 9.67
C LYS A 76 -3.06 6.21 9.73
N TYR A 77 -2.29 6.87 8.88
CA TYR A 77 -2.24 8.33 8.84
C TYR A 77 -3.57 8.93 8.36
N ILE A 78 -4.21 8.35 7.35
CA ILE A 78 -5.56 8.77 6.94
C ILE A 78 -6.53 8.62 8.12
N ALA A 79 -6.59 7.44 8.75
CA ALA A 79 -7.48 7.19 9.89
C ALA A 79 -7.28 8.20 11.03
N SER A 80 -6.03 8.60 11.32
CA SER A 80 -5.72 9.53 12.42
C SER A 80 -6.27 10.96 12.27
N LYS A 81 -6.87 11.32 11.13
CA LYS A 81 -7.41 12.67 10.88
C LYS A 81 -8.85 12.88 11.39
N GLY A 82 -9.50 11.84 11.91
CA GLY A 82 -10.85 11.88 12.48
C GLY A 82 -11.83 10.93 11.79
N ASP A 83 -13.05 10.84 12.34
CA ASP A 83 -14.05 9.80 12.05
C ASP A 83 -14.36 9.60 10.55
N GLU A 84 -14.50 10.67 9.77
CA GLU A 84 -14.74 10.56 8.33
C GLU A 84 -13.55 9.89 7.62
N HIS A 85 -12.32 10.23 8.04
CA HIS A 85 -11.11 9.66 7.46
C HIS A 85 -10.83 8.24 7.96
N GLU A 86 -11.29 7.86 9.16
CA GLU A 86 -11.30 6.46 9.58
C GLU A 86 -12.12 5.61 8.61
N LEU A 87 -13.28 6.10 8.19
CA LEU A 87 -14.10 5.42 7.19
C LEU A 87 -13.40 5.38 5.82
N TYR A 88 -12.68 6.43 5.43
CA TYR A 88 -11.84 6.41 4.22
C TYR A 88 -10.75 5.34 4.28
N ALA A 89 -10.01 5.26 5.39
CA ALA A 89 -9.00 4.23 5.60
C ALA A 89 -9.63 2.84 5.52
N LEU A 90 -10.79 2.62 6.17
CA LEU A 90 -11.50 1.35 6.14
C LEU A 90 -11.96 0.96 4.72
N ILE A 91 -12.43 1.91 3.92
CA ILE A 91 -12.78 1.67 2.51
C ILE A 91 -11.55 1.22 1.72
N LEU A 92 -10.44 1.97 1.80
CA LEU A 92 -9.21 1.64 1.09
C LEU A 92 -8.64 0.28 1.52
N ASP A 93 -8.68 0.01 2.82
CA ASP A 93 -8.23 -1.24 3.41
C ASP A 93 -8.95 -2.47 2.84
N ASN A 94 -10.28 -2.38 2.83
CA ASN A 94 -11.14 -3.44 2.33
C ASN A 94 -11.03 -3.62 0.82
N ARG A 95 -10.86 -2.53 0.07
CA ARG A 95 -10.92 -2.54 -1.40
C ARG A 95 -9.59 -2.84 -2.05
N PHE A 96 -8.47 -2.41 -1.46
CA PHE A 96 -7.20 -2.37 -2.17
C PHE A 96 -6.00 -2.86 -1.35
N VAL A 97 -6.08 -2.99 -0.02
CA VAL A 97 -4.90 -3.37 0.79
C VAL A 97 -5.01 -4.80 1.31
N HIS A 98 -5.87 -5.06 2.30
CA HIS A 98 -5.88 -6.37 2.95
C HIS A 98 -6.85 -7.36 2.30
N HIS A 99 -7.99 -6.90 1.80
CA HIS A 99 -9.08 -7.83 1.44
C HIS A 99 -9.47 -7.89 -0.03
N HIS A 100 -9.17 -6.86 -0.83
CA HIS A 100 -9.55 -6.79 -2.25
C HIS A 100 -11.03 -7.09 -2.54
N ARG A 101 -11.94 -6.70 -1.63
CA ARG A 101 -13.37 -6.95 -1.73
C ARG A 101 -13.99 -6.14 -2.86
N SER A 102 -15.13 -6.60 -3.37
CA SER A 102 -15.94 -5.85 -4.34
C SER A 102 -16.59 -4.60 -3.70
N ILE A 103 -17.02 -3.64 -4.53
CA ILE A 103 -17.82 -2.48 -4.08
C ILE A 103 -19.03 -2.95 -3.27
N THR A 104 -19.74 -3.96 -3.79
CA THR A 104 -20.97 -4.49 -3.22
C THR A 104 -20.79 -5.03 -1.81
N GLU A 105 -19.77 -5.84 -1.58
CA GLU A 105 -19.51 -6.40 -0.26
C GLU A 105 -19.18 -5.32 0.77
N VAL A 106 -18.34 -4.34 0.40
CA VAL A 106 -17.93 -3.31 1.34
C VAL A 106 -19.08 -2.36 1.65
N ARG A 107 -19.85 -1.92 0.65
CA ARG A 107 -21.00 -1.03 0.89
C ARG A 107 -22.07 -1.68 1.77
N MET A 108 -22.32 -2.98 1.59
CA MET A 108 -23.28 -3.71 2.41
C MET A 108 -22.78 -3.84 3.85
N LYS A 109 -21.49 -4.13 4.06
CA LYS A 109 -20.88 -4.18 5.40
C LYS A 109 -20.92 -2.83 6.12
N LEU A 110 -20.70 -1.74 5.40
CA LEU A 110 -20.72 -0.40 5.96
C LEU A 110 -22.13 0.22 6.03
N ASN A 111 -23.13 -0.44 5.46
CA ASN A 111 -24.50 0.07 5.31
C ASN A 111 -24.56 1.46 4.62
N ILE A 112 -23.82 1.62 3.51
CA ILE A 112 -23.70 2.89 2.77
C ILE A 112 -24.32 2.73 1.37
N SER A 113 -25.01 3.76 0.89
CA SER A 113 -25.52 3.79 -0.50
C SER A 113 -24.37 3.75 -1.50
N GLU A 114 -24.60 3.16 -2.68
CA GLU A 114 -23.56 3.08 -3.72
C GLU A 114 -23.02 4.46 -4.14
N ARG A 115 -23.91 5.45 -4.30
CA ARG A 115 -23.51 6.82 -4.63
C ARG A 115 -22.60 7.43 -3.56
N THR A 116 -22.96 7.27 -2.29
CA THR A 116 -22.16 7.77 -1.17
C THR A 116 -20.82 7.04 -1.12
N PHE A 117 -20.83 5.72 -1.26
CA PHE A 117 -19.63 4.89 -1.26
C PHE A 117 -18.65 5.30 -2.38
N ASN A 118 -19.12 5.47 -3.60
CA ASN A 118 -18.29 5.86 -4.75
C ASN A 118 -17.65 7.24 -4.54
N ARG A 119 -18.40 8.19 -3.96
CA ARG A 119 -17.86 9.50 -3.58
C ARG A 119 -16.77 9.36 -2.52
N MET A 120 -17.05 8.64 -1.43
CA MET A 120 -16.09 8.44 -0.33
C MET A 120 -14.83 7.72 -0.80
N GLN A 121 -14.95 6.70 -1.65
CA GLN A 121 -13.80 6.02 -2.23
C GLN A 121 -12.94 6.98 -3.08
N LYS A 122 -13.56 7.86 -3.88
CA LYS A 122 -12.84 8.84 -4.69
C LYS A 122 -12.12 9.88 -3.83
N GLU A 123 -12.76 10.35 -2.75
CA GLU A 123 -12.11 11.23 -1.78
C GLU A 123 -10.97 10.52 -1.04
N ALA A 124 -11.17 9.27 -0.61
CA ALA A 124 -10.17 8.46 0.06
C ALA A 124 -8.94 8.19 -0.84
N LEU A 125 -9.15 7.87 -2.12
CA LEU A 125 -8.04 7.69 -3.07
C LEU A 125 -7.28 8.99 -3.30
N TRP A 126 -7.98 10.12 -3.35
CA TRP A 126 -7.35 11.43 -3.48
C TRP A 126 -6.56 11.83 -2.22
N GLU A 127 -7.08 11.51 -1.04
CA GLU A 127 -6.34 11.61 0.22
C GLU A 127 -5.05 10.80 0.17
N ALA A 128 -5.15 9.52 -0.19
CA ALA A 128 -4.01 8.63 -0.26
C ALA A 128 -2.96 9.13 -1.26
N ALA A 129 -3.37 9.57 -2.45
CA ALA A 129 -2.47 10.11 -3.47
C ALA A 129 -1.60 11.27 -2.96
N ARG A 130 -2.13 12.12 -2.08
CA ARG A 130 -1.39 13.25 -1.50
C ARG A 130 -0.35 12.85 -0.45
N ILE A 131 -0.47 11.65 0.13
CA ILE A 131 0.35 11.19 1.26
C ILE A 131 1.39 10.15 0.80
N ILE A 132 1.09 9.40 -0.27
CA ILE A 132 2.00 8.37 -0.80
C ILE A 132 3.35 9.02 -1.16
N PRO A 133 4.48 8.51 -0.63
CA PRO A 133 5.79 9.15 -0.75
C PRO A 133 6.47 8.95 -2.12
N THR A 134 5.73 8.47 -3.12
CA THR A 134 6.24 8.15 -4.46
C THR A 134 5.50 8.97 -5.52
N ASN A 135 5.97 8.92 -6.76
CA ASN A 135 5.38 9.68 -7.87
C ASN A 135 4.02 9.09 -8.30
N VAL A 136 2.96 9.35 -7.51
CA VAL A 136 1.57 9.01 -7.83
C VAL A 136 0.73 10.23 -8.22
N LEU A 137 1.24 11.45 -7.99
CA LEU A 137 0.58 12.68 -8.39
C LEU A 137 0.97 13.03 -9.83
N VAL A 138 -0.03 13.08 -10.72
CA VAL A 138 0.19 13.36 -12.15
C VAL A 138 -0.06 14.83 -12.44
N GLU A 139 0.91 15.53 -13.02
CA GLU A 139 0.76 16.95 -13.37
C GLU A 139 -0.13 17.14 -14.61
N LYS A 140 -0.78 18.30 -14.70
CA LYS A 140 -1.67 18.68 -15.81
C LYS A 140 -0.91 18.92 -17.12
#